data_AF-A0AAU5CVV9-F1
#
_entry.id   AF-A0AAU5CVV9-F1
#
_cell.length_a   1.000
_cell.length_b   1.000
_cell.length_c   1.000
_cell.angle_alpha   90.00
_cell.angle_beta   90.00
_cell.angle_gamma   90.00
#
_symmetry.space_group_name_H-M   'P 1'
#
loop_
_entity.id
_entity.type
_entity.pdbx_description
1 polymer ?
#
loop_
_entity_poly.entity_id
_entity_poly.type
_entity_poly.pdbx_seq_one_letter_code
_entity_poly.pdbx_strand_id
1 'polypeptide(L)'
;MEELAREAGIPVRTLRFYRERGLISPPRREGRIAWYDDHHLARLRTIAGLLERGHTLTGIADLARTFDSGRDVAEVLGLGEPTEETPVRLTPEQLADYFKDDSTPENLATAMELGYLGTDGDEIVHISRRLLEVSAELVREGVPLAEVLASGRRVREHADALADLFVATLRAHSTEAEPPQLRPLARAVVDAELSMALDRRLRRDAKPPQPPA
;
A
#
# COMPACT_ATOMS: atom_id res chain seq x y z
N MET A 1 -1.10 31.94 -1.58
CA MET A 1 -0.51 31.42 -2.84
C MET A 1 0.85 32.01 -3.12
N GLU A 2 1.02 33.35 -3.14
CA GLU A 2 2.35 33.97 -3.31
C GLU A 2 3.31 33.59 -2.19
N GLU A 3 2.82 33.60 -0.95
CA GLU A 3 3.55 33.12 0.23
C GLU A 3 3.97 31.65 0.13
N LEU A 4 3.02 30.75 -0.15
CA LEU A 4 3.29 29.34 -0.36
C LEU A 4 4.32 29.09 -1.48
N ALA A 5 4.22 29.81 -2.60
CA ALA A 5 5.16 29.68 -3.71
C ALA A 5 6.58 30.10 -3.31
N ARG A 6 6.69 31.21 -2.56
CA ARG A 6 7.94 31.70 -1.97
C ARG A 6 8.55 30.68 -1.01
N GLU A 7 7.75 30.10 -0.12
CA GLU A 7 8.22 29.10 0.87
C GLU A 7 8.61 27.76 0.24
N ALA A 8 7.94 27.38 -0.84
CA ALA A 8 8.27 26.20 -1.63
C ALA A 8 9.44 26.45 -2.61
N GLY A 9 9.93 27.68 -2.73
CA GLY A 9 11.03 28.03 -3.64
C GLY A 9 10.67 27.94 -5.12
N ILE A 10 9.37 28.02 -5.48
CA ILE A 10 8.89 27.89 -6.86
C ILE A 10 8.14 29.14 -7.34
N PRO A 11 8.12 29.42 -8.65
CA PRO A 11 7.30 30.49 -9.19
C PRO A 11 5.79 30.26 -8.94
N VAL A 12 5.02 31.32 -8.72
CA VAL A 12 3.55 31.27 -8.58
C VAL A 12 2.89 30.62 -9.81
N ARG A 13 3.46 30.83 -11.01
CA ARG A 13 3.02 30.16 -12.25
C ARG A 13 3.14 28.63 -12.16
N THR A 14 4.19 28.11 -11.53
CA THR A 14 4.43 26.68 -11.34
C THR A 14 3.45 26.11 -10.32
N LEU A 15 3.20 26.84 -9.23
CA LEU A 15 2.20 26.45 -8.23
C LEU A 15 0.78 26.38 -8.84
N ARG A 16 0.40 27.34 -9.69
CA ARG A 16 -0.89 27.29 -10.42
C ARG A 16 -0.97 26.07 -11.34
N PHE A 17 0.10 25.82 -12.08
CA PHE A 17 0.22 24.68 -12.98
C PHE A 17 0.10 23.32 -12.25
N TYR A 18 0.66 23.21 -11.05
CA TYR A 18 0.51 22.00 -10.21
C TYR A 18 -0.93 21.83 -9.72
N ARG A 19 -1.57 22.91 -9.26
CA ARG A 19 -2.99 22.86 -8.87
C ARG A 19 -3.89 22.46 -10.04
N GLU A 20 -3.65 22.99 -11.24
CA GLU A 20 -4.41 22.64 -12.45
C GLU A 20 -4.25 21.16 -12.85
N ARG A 21 -3.11 20.54 -12.50
CA ARG A 21 -2.86 19.10 -12.67
C ARG A 21 -3.40 18.23 -11.54
N GLY A 22 -4.05 18.81 -10.52
CA GLY A 22 -4.54 18.07 -9.36
C GLY A 22 -3.42 17.61 -8.42
N LEU A 23 -2.21 18.16 -8.54
CA LEU A 23 -1.07 17.80 -7.68
C LEU A 23 -1.11 18.46 -6.31
N ILE A 24 -1.98 19.45 -6.13
CA ILE A 24 -2.15 20.21 -4.90
C ILE A 24 -3.64 20.31 -4.63
N SER A 25 -4.06 19.84 -3.46
CA SER A 25 -5.45 19.89 -3.02
C SER A 25 -5.98 21.32 -3.06
N PRO A 26 -7.28 21.50 -3.32
CA PRO A 26 -7.87 22.84 -3.33
C PRO A 26 -7.73 23.49 -1.96
N PRO A 27 -7.30 24.76 -1.89
CA PRO A 27 -7.15 25.47 -0.62
C PRO A 27 -8.50 25.67 0.06
N ARG A 28 -8.49 25.73 1.39
CA ARG A 28 -9.68 26.11 2.17
C ARG A 28 -10.05 27.55 1.80
N ARG A 29 -11.31 27.78 1.44
CA ARG A 29 -11.81 29.10 1.01
C ARG A 29 -12.58 29.75 2.14
N GLU A 30 -12.20 30.98 2.47
CA GLU A 30 -12.94 31.83 3.39
C GLU A 30 -13.23 33.16 2.65
N GLY A 31 -14.47 33.29 2.17
CA GLY A 31 -14.84 34.38 1.27
C GLY A 31 -14.06 34.35 -0.05
N ARG A 32 -13.30 35.42 -0.34
CA ARG A 32 -12.44 35.53 -1.54
C ARG A 32 -10.98 35.13 -1.30
N ILE A 33 -10.64 34.72 -0.07
CA ILE A 33 -9.27 34.40 0.32
C ILE A 33 -9.07 32.88 0.27
N ALA A 34 -7.99 32.46 -0.37
CA ALA A 34 -7.56 31.07 -0.45
C ALA A 34 -6.47 30.82 0.59
N TRP A 35 -6.79 30.03 1.62
CA TRP A 35 -5.86 29.65 2.68
C TRP A 35 -5.11 28.39 2.31
N TYR A 36 -3.78 28.49 2.37
CA TYR A 36 -2.86 27.37 2.20
C TYR A 36 -2.19 27.14 3.54
N ASP A 37 -2.28 25.92 4.04
CA ASP A 37 -1.66 25.47 5.29
C ASP A 37 -0.39 24.65 5.02
N ASP A 38 0.29 24.24 6.09
CA ASP A 38 1.58 23.54 6.05
C ASP A 38 1.57 22.26 5.20
N HIS A 39 0.40 21.63 5.05
CA HIS A 39 0.18 20.48 4.17
C HIS A 39 0.49 20.80 2.71
N HIS A 40 0.04 21.96 2.23
CA HIS A 40 0.31 22.39 0.86
C HIS A 40 1.82 22.61 0.63
N LEU A 41 2.54 23.09 1.65
CA LEU A 41 3.98 23.31 1.58
C LEU A 41 4.76 21.99 1.58
N ALA A 42 4.37 21.05 2.44
CA ALA A 42 4.94 19.71 2.48
C ALA A 42 4.79 19.00 1.13
N ARG A 43 3.57 19.01 0.56
CA ARG A 43 3.28 18.41 -0.75
C ARG A 43 4.12 19.02 -1.88
N LEU A 44 4.37 20.33 -1.86
CA LEU A 44 5.25 20.98 -2.84
C LEU A 44 6.72 20.57 -2.72
N ARG A 45 7.21 20.36 -1.49
CA ARG A 45 8.58 19.88 -1.24
C ARG A 45 8.77 18.44 -1.70
N THR A 46 7.78 17.57 -1.47
CA THR A 46 7.74 16.20 -1.99
C THR A 46 7.78 16.17 -3.52
N ILE A 47 6.93 16.96 -4.19
CA ILE A 47 6.95 17.07 -5.66
C ILE A 47 8.33 17.51 -6.15
N ALA A 48 8.94 18.51 -5.50
CA ALA A 48 10.28 18.99 -5.86
C ALA A 48 11.34 17.89 -5.71
N GLY A 49 11.37 17.18 -4.59
CA GLY A 49 12.32 16.08 -4.36
C GLY A 49 12.15 14.93 -5.35
N LEU A 50 10.91 14.58 -5.73
CA LEU A 50 10.66 13.55 -6.73
C LEU A 50 11.13 13.96 -8.13
N LEU A 51 10.92 15.23 -8.51
CA LEU A 51 11.44 15.76 -9.78
C LEU A 51 12.97 15.78 -9.81
N GLU A 52 13.64 16.13 -8.71
CA GLU A 52 15.11 16.08 -8.59
C GLU A 52 15.68 14.68 -8.78
N ARG A 53 14.93 13.64 -8.40
CA ARG A 53 15.29 12.23 -8.59
C ARG A 53 14.98 11.69 -9.98
N GLY A 54 14.49 12.53 -10.89
CA GLY A 54 14.23 12.16 -12.28
C GLY A 54 12.84 11.61 -12.56
N HIS A 55 11.91 11.67 -11.59
CA HIS A 55 10.53 11.30 -11.84
C HIS A 55 9.83 12.35 -12.73
N THR A 56 8.88 11.90 -13.55
CA THR A 56 8.14 12.81 -14.43
C THR A 56 6.96 13.44 -13.68
N LEU A 57 6.66 14.70 -13.98
CA LEU A 57 5.51 15.38 -13.39
C LEU A 57 4.18 14.66 -13.68
N THR A 58 4.08 14.01 -14.84
CA THR A 58 2.92 13.17 -15.20
C THR A 58 2.83 11.97 -14.27
N GLY A 59 3.92 11.23 -14.05
CA GLY A 59 3.91 10.10 -13.11
C GLY A 59 3.58 10.52 -11.68
N ILE A 60 4.11 11.66 -11.23
CA ILE A 60 3.77 12.22 -9.91
C ILE A 60 2.28 12.62 -9.84
N ALA A 61 1.72 13.17 -10.91
CA ALA A 61 0.31 13.56 -10.97
C ALA A 61 -0.62 12.36 -11.02
N ASP A 62 -0.23 11.29 -11.71
CA ASP A 62 -0.99 10.06 -11.81
C ASP A 62 -1.04 9.39 -10.43
N LEU A 63 0.10 9.39 -9.74
CA LEU A 63 0.22 8.93 -8.38
C LEU A 63 -0.63 9.74 -7.39
N ALA A 64 -0.57 11.07 -7.46
CA ALA A 64 -1.37 11.98 -6.64
C ALA A 64 -2.88 11.78 -6.85
N ARG A 65 -3.33 11.53 -8.08
CA ARG A 65 -4.75 11.28 -8.36
C ARG A 65 -5.23 9.94 -7.82
N THR A 66 -4.40 8.91 -7.90
CA THR A 66 -4.68 7.62 -7.26
C THR A 66 -4.78 7.80 -5.74
N PHE A 67 -3.85 8.56 -5.13
CA PHE A 67 -3.86 8.91 -3.71
C PHE A 67 -5.14 9.64 -3.28
N ASP A 68 -5.57 10.68 -4.00
CA ASP A 68 -6.77 11.44 -3.64
C ASP A 68 -8.09 10.63 -3.83
N SER A 69 -8.06 9.55 -4.62
CA SER A 69 -9.20 8.64 -4.84
C SER A 69 -9.30 7.49 -3.82
N GLY A 70 -8.24 7.27 -3.05
CA GLY A 70 -8.16 6.28 -1.97
C GLY A 70 -8.81 6.80 -0.70
N ARG A 71 -10.09 6.47 -0.51
CA ARG A 71 -10.88 6.67 0.73
C ARG A 71 -10.05 6.50 2.02
N ASP A 72 -10.43 7.26 3.05
CA ASP A 72 -9.87 7.24 4.41
C ASP A 72 -9.58 5.81 4.89
N VAL A 73 -8.30 5.52 5.15
CA VAL A 73 -7.79 4.20 5.49
C VAL A 73 -8.46 3.63 6.74
N ALA A 74 -8.86 4.48 7.69
CA ALA A 74 -9.56 4.04 8.89
C ALA A 74 -10.96 3.49 8.58
N GLU A 75 -11.65 4.08 7.59
CA GLU A 75 -13.00 3.71 7.17
C GLU A 75 -12.99 2.52 6.19
N VAL A 76 -12.00 2.45 5.30
CA VAL A 76 -11.85 1.36 4.31
C VAL A 76 -11.39 0.05 4.94
N LEU A 77 -10.58 0.10 6.01
CA LEU A 77 -10.02 -1.09 6.66
C LEU A 77 -10.86 -1.61 7.83
N GLY A 78 -12.00 -0.99 8.13
CA GLY A 78 -12.85 -1.44 9.25
C GLY A 78 -12.13 -1.43 10.61
N LEU A 79 -11.19 -0.48 10.81
CA LEU A 79 -10.36 -0.37 12.02
C LEU A 79 -11.13 0.13 13.27
N GLY A 80 -12.43 -0.13 13.34
CA GLY A 80 -13.19 -0.04 14.58
C GLY A 80 -12.81 -1.13 15.59
N GLU A 81 -12.09 -2.17 15.16
CA GLU A 81 -11.63 -3.29 15.98
C GLU A 81 -10.13 -3.55 15.78
N PRO A 82 -9.40 -4.11 16.78
CA PRO A 82 -7.95 -4.26 16.68
C PRO A 82 -7.59 -5.29 15.60
N THR A 83 -6.85 -4.84 14.59
CA THR A 83 -6.08 -5.71 13.67
C THR A 83 -4.77 -6.14 14.36
N GLU A 84 -4.29 -7.36 14.11
CA GLU A 84 -2.95 -7.80 14.56
C GLU A 84 -1.82 -7.19 13.71
N GLU A 85 -2.16 -6.64 12.54
CA GLU A 85 -1.19 -6.02 11.65
C GLU A 85 -0.82 -4.62 12.13
N THR A 86 0.48 -4.32 12.14
CA THR A 86 1.01 -3.00 12.49
C THR A 86 1.08 -2.14 11.22
N PRO A 87 0.25 -1.09 11.08
CA PRO A 87 0.35 -0.18 9.97
C PRO A 87 1.64 0.64 10.05
N VAL A 88 2.17 1.05 8.90
CA VAL A 88 3.34 1.91 8.81
C VAL A 88 3.00 3.12 7.96
N ARG A 89 3.20 4.31 8.54
CA ARG A 89 3.11 5.59 7.84
C ARG A 89 4.45 5.90 7.18
N LEU A 90 4.42 6.29 5.93
CA LEU A 90 5.58 6.52 5.07
C LEU A 90 5.34 7.76 4.23
N THR A 91 6.39 8.53 3.97
CA THR A 91 6.38 9.49 2.88
C THR A 91 6.53 8.76 1.54
N PRO A 92 6.15 9.40 0.41
CA PRO A 92 6.41 8.83 -0.92
C PRO A 92 7.89 8.48 -1.16
N GLU A 93 8.82 9.28 -0.63
CA GLU A 93 10.26 9.00 -0.70
C GLU A 93 10.64 7.75 0.07
N GLN A 94 10.13 7.61 1.30
CA GLN A 94 10.42 6.43 2.12
C GLN A 94 9.87 5.16 1.47
N LEU A 95 8.69 5.22 0.85
CA LEU A 95 8.15 4.10 0.09
C LEU A 95 9.02 3.80 -1.14
N ALA A 96 9.48 4.85 -1.84
CA ALA A 96 10.38 4.70 -2.98
C ALA A 96 11.73 4.07 -2.60
N ASP A 97 12.23 4.28 -1.38
CA ASP A 97 13.46 3.62 -0.91
C ASP A 97 13.30 2.10 -0.78
N TYR A 98 12.09 1.59 -0.52
CA TYR A 98 11.82 0.15 -0.45
C TYR A 98 11.84 -0.53 -1.82
N PHE A 99 11.25 0.12 -2.83
CA PHE A 99 10.99 -0.51 -4.13
C PHE A 99 11.77 0.10 -5.30
N LYS A 100 12.46 1.23 -5.09
CA LYS A 100 13.28 1.92 -6.08
C LYS A 100 12.53 2.13 -7.39
N ASP A 101 13.07 1.61 -8.50
CA ASP A 101 12.52 1.75 -9.86
C ASP A 101 11.15 1.08 -10.02
N ASP A 102 10.80 0.12 -9.16
CA ASP A 102 9.49 -0.52 -9.14
C ASP A 102 8.39 0.35 -8.48
N SER A 103 8.73 1.52 -7.93
CA SER A 103 7.79 2.49 -7.35
C SER A 103 7.03 3.27 -8.44
N THR A 104 6.50 2.56 -9.42
CA THR A 104 5.78 3.13 -10.55
C THR A 104 4.35 3.50 -10.16
N PRO A 105 3.73 4.47 -10.86
CA PRO A 105 2.32 4.81 -10.63
C PRO A 105 1.37 3.61 -10.75
N GLU A 106 1.65 2.69 -11.68
CA GLU A 106 0.84 1.49 -11.92
C GLU A 106 0.90 0.50 -10.74
N ASN A 107 2.10 0.30 -10.19
CA ASN A 107 2.28 -0.58 -9.02
C ASN A 107 1.64 0.02 -7.78
N LEU A 108 1.75 1.35 -7.56
CA LEU A 108 1.08 1.99 -6.44
C LEU A 108 -0.45 1.94 -6.57
N ALA A 109 -1.00 2.18 -7.77
CA ALA A 109 -2.43 2.04 -8.02
C ALA A 109 -2.91 0.62 -7.71
N THR A 110 -2.17 -0.39 -8.17
CA THR A 110 -2.48 -1.79 -7.88
C THR A 110 -2.42 -2.10 -6.39
N ALA A 111 -1.41 -1.59 -5.67
CA ALA A 111 -1.30 -1.79 -4.23
C ALA A 111 -2.42 -1.10 -3.43
N MET A 112 -2.90 0.06 -3.90
CA MET A 112 -4.06 0.75 -3.33
C MET A 112 -5.37 -0.01 -3.61
N GLU A 113 -5.57 -0.51 -4.83
CA GLU A 113 -6.73 -1.35 -5.18
C GLU A 113 -6.81 -2.62 -4.33
N LEU A 114 -5.65 -3.23 -4.07
CA LEU A 114 -5.53 -4.40 -3.19
C LEU A 114 -5.70 -4.05 -1.71
N GLY A 115 -5.78 -2.76 -1.37
CA GLY A 115 -5.88 -2.26 0.00
C GLY A 115 -4.61 -2.48 0.83
N TYR A 116 -3.45 -2.70 0.20
CA TYR A 116 -2.17 -2.76 0.91
C TYR A 116 -1.63 -1.37 1.24
N LEU A 117 -1.98 -0.39 0.40
CA LEU A 117 -1.73 1.01 0.61
C LEU A 117 -3.04 1.77 0.75
N GLY A 118 -3.00 2.82 1.56
CA GLY A 118 -3.92 3.94 1.42
C GLY A 118 -3.27 5.23 1.91
N THR A 119 -4.09 6.25 2.13
CA THR A 119 -3.61 7.59 2.46
C THR A 119 -4.22 8.11 3.75
N ASP A 120 -3.40 8.75 4.57
CA ASP A 120 -3.80 9.51 5.75
C ASP A 120 -3.24 10.92 5.59
N GLY A 121 -4.06 11.81 5.01
CA GLY A 121 -3.61 13.14 4.58
C GLY A 121 -2.55 13.07 3.48
N ASP A 122 -1.33 13.50 3.79
CA ASP A 122 -0.17 13.48 2.88
C ASP A 122 0.73 12.27 3.05
N GLU A 123 0.44 11.41 4.03
CA GLU A 123 1.21 10.20 4.30
C GLU A 123 0.59 9.01 3.58
N ILE A 124 1.47 8.14 3.09
CA ILE A 124 1.09 6.82 2.61
C ILE A 124 1.07 5.90 3.82
N VAL A 125 -0.03 5.17 3.97
CA VAL A 125 -0.17 4.16 5.01
C VAL A 125 -0.10 2.78 4.37
N HIS A 126 0.94 2.02 4.70
CA HIS A 126 0.97 0.59 4.41
C HIS A 126 0.30 -0.18 5.54
N ILE A 127 -0.62 -1.08 5.23
CA ILE A 127 -1.47 -1.75 6.24
C ILE A 127 -0.70 -2.68 7.17
N SER A 128 0.46 -3.16 6.73
CA SER A 128 1.26 -4.16 7.42
C SER A 128 2.75 -3.90 7.21
N ARG A 129 3.48 -3.66 8.31
CA ARG A 129 4.95 -3.60 8.32
C ARG A 129 5.57 -4.85 7.71
N ARG A 130 5.09 -6.02 8.12
CA ARG A 130 5.64 -7.32 7.71
C ARG A 130 5.49 -7.52 6.20
N LEU A 131 4.32 -7.21 5.65
CA LEU A 131 4.08 -7.36 4.21
C LEU A 131 4.94 -6.38 3.39
N LEU A 132 5.13 -5.15 3.88
CA LEU A 132 6.04 -4.18 3.26
C LEU A 132 7.48 -4.72 3.22
N GLU A 133 7.98 -5.23 4.35
CA GLU A 133 9.36 -5.73 4.45
C GLU A 133 9.60 -6.96 3.57
N VAL A 134 8.67 -7.92 3.57
CA VAL A 134 8.77 -9.15 2.76
C VAL A 134 8.67 -8.84 1.26
N SER A 135 7.74 -7.97 0.86
CA SER A 135 7.61 -7.60 -0.56
C SER A 135 8.84 -6.85 -1.07
N ALA A 136 9.42 -5.94 -0.28
CA ALA A 136 10.68 -5.28 -0.62
C ALA A 136 11.85 -6.26 -0.71
N GLU A 137 11.87 -7.30 0.12
CA GLU A 137 12.86 -8.38 0.02
C GLU A 137 12.75 -9.16 -1.29
N LEU A 138 11.55 -9.57 -1.68
CA LEU A 138 11.32 -10.24 -2.97
C LEU A 138 11.78 -9.39 -4.16
N VAL A 139 11.52 -8.07 -4.11
CA VAL A 139 11.98 -7.13 -5.14
C VAL A 139 13.51 -7.01 -5.17
N ARG A 140 14.16 -6.99 -4.00
CA ARG A 140 15.64 -7.02 -3.91
C ARG A 140 16.24 -8.30 -4.49
N GLU A 141 15.55 -9.43 -4.39
CA GLU A 141 15.94 -10.70 -5.03
C GLU A 141 15.63 -10.74 -6.54
N GLY A 142 15.11 -9.65 -7.10
CA GLY A 142 14.90 -9.47 -8.54
C GLY A 142 13.51 -9.85 -9.04
N VAL A 143 12.55 -10.10 -8.14
CA VAL A 143 11.14 -10.32 -8.53
C VAL A 143 10.48 -8.95 -8.77
N PRO A 144 9.98 -8.64 -9.98
CA PRO A 144 9.34 -7.35 -10.23
C PRO A 144 8.15 -7.11 -9.29
N LEU A 145 7.97 -5.89 -8.80
CA LEU A 145 6.89 -5.59 -7.84
C LEU A 145 5.50 -5.90 -8.41
N ALA A 146 5.31 -5.72 -9.73
CA ALA A 146 4.09 -6.10 -10.42
C ALA A 146 3.72 -7.59 -10.24
N GLU A 147 4.71 -8.48 -10.29
CA GLU A 147 4.52 -9.93 -10.09
C GLU A 147 4.24 -10.27 -8.62
N VAL A 148 4.89 -9.55 -7.69
CA VAL A 148 4.62 -9.66 -6.25
C VAL A 148 3.17 -9.24 -5.95
N LEU A 149 2.71 -8.12 -6.50
CA LEU A 149 1.34 -7.63 -6.34
C LEU A 149 0.31 -8.56 -6.99
N ALA A 150 0.60 -9.08 -8.20
CA ALA A 150 -0.25 -10.06 -8.87
C ALA A 150 -0.39 -11.35 -8.04
N SER A 151 0.71 -11.81 -7.43
CA SER A 151 0.70 -12.94 -6.50
C SER A 151 -0.10 -12.62 -5.23
N GLY A 152 0.09 -11.42 -4.68
CA GLY A 152 -0.65 -10.91 -3.51
C GLY A 152 -2.16 -10.91 -3.73
N ARG A 153 -2.63 -10.49 -4.91
CA ARG A 153 -4.06 -10.55 -5.29
C ARG A 153 -4.63 -11.96 -5.14
N ARG A 154 -3.94 -12.95 -5.70
CA ARG A 154 -4.35 -14.36 -5.64
C ARG A 154 -4.32 -14.91 -4.22
N VAL A 155 -3.30 -14.54 -3.45
CA VAL A 155 -3.22 -14.92 -2.02
C VAL A 155 -4.41 -14.34 -1.25
N ARG A 156 -4.78 -13.08 -1.52
CA ARG A 156 -5.93 -12.43 -0.87
C ARG A 156 -7.25 -13.13 -1.22
N GLU A 157 -7.48 -13.46 -2.49
CA GLU A 157 -8.64 -14.24 -2.91
C GLU A 157 -8.75 -15.58 -2.15
N HIS A 158 -7.63 -16.29 -1.98
CA HIS A 158 -7.60 -17.53 -1.20
C HIS A 158 -7.78 -17.30 0.29
N ALA A 159 -7.21 -16.23 0.85
CA ALA A 159 -7.37 -15.88 2.26
C ALA A 159 -8.83 -15.53 2.59
N ASP A 160 -9.50 -14.75 1.73
CA ASP A 160 -10.92 -14.41 1.88
C ASP A 160 -11.80 -15.67 1.82
N ALA A 161 -11.52 -16.58 0.88
CA ALA A 161 -12.24 -17.86 0.80
C ALA A 161 -12.02 -18.75 2.05
N LEU A 162 -10.80 -18.76 2.60
CA LEU A 162 -10.50 -19.46 3.85
C LEU A 162 -11.21 -18.80 5.04
N ALA A 163 -11.23 -17.46 5.11
CA ALA A 163 -11.94 -16.73 6.15
C ALA A 163 -13.44 -17.05 6.12
N ASP A 164 -14.07 -17.04 4.94
CA ASP A 164 -15.46 -17.43 4.76
C ASP A 164 -15.73 -18.85 5.25
N LEU A 165 -14.84 -19.80 4.93
CA LEU A 165 -14.92 -21.18 5.39
C LEU A 165 -14.89 -21.27 6.93
N PHE A 166 -13.94 -20.59 7.58
CA PHE A 166 -13.85 -20.59 9.03
C PHE A 166 -15.09 -19.95 9.66
N VAL A 167 -15.49 -18.77 9.20
CA VAL A 167 -16.67 -18.05 9.70
C VAL A 167 -17.95 -18.88 9.55
N ALA A 168 -18.14 -19.53 8.39
CA ALA A 168 -19.29 -20.39 8.14
C ALA A 168 -19.30 -21.61 9.07
N THR A 169 -18.14 -22.28 9.23
CA THR A 169 -17.99 -23.44 10.11
C THR A 169 -18.33 -23.07 11.56
N LEU A 170 -17.88 -21.90 12.01
CA LEU A 170 -18.08 -21.43 13.37
C LEU A 170 -19.53 -21.03 13.62
N ARG A 171 -20.14 -20.26 12.72
CA ARG A 171 -21.57 -19.91 12.80
C ARG A 171 -22.47 -21.14 12.85
N ALA A 172 -22.07 -22.24 12.21
CA ALA A 172 -22.81 -23.49 12.22
C ALA A 172 -22.71 -24.27 13.55
N HIS A 173 -21.66 -24.07 14.36
CA HIS A 173 -21.37 -24.89 15.54
C HIS A 173 -21.23 -24.11 16.86
N SER A 174 -21.28 -22.79 16.83
CA SER A 174 -21.20 -21.94 18.03
C SER A 174 -22.03 -20.68 17.87
N THR A 175 -22.91 -20.42 18.85
CA THR A 175 -23.62 -19.14 19.03
C THR A 175 -22.83 -18.14 19.89
N GLU A 176 -21.73 -18.57 20.52
CA GLU A 176 -21.00 -17.82 21.55
C GLU A 176 -19.54 -17.49 21.19
N ALA A 177 -18.99 -18.06 20.10
CA ALA A 177 -17.61 -17.81 19.73
C ALA A 177 -17.45 -16.38 19.16
N GLU A 178 -16.74 -15.53 19.91
CA GLU A 178 -16.48 -14.16 19.47
C GLU A 178 -15.28 -14.09 18.49
N PRO A 179 -15.32 -13.19 17.48
CA PRO A 179 -14.25 -13.03 16.50
C PRO A 179 -12.80 -12.98 17.04
N PRO A 180 -12.52 -12.34 18.21
CA PRO A 180 -11.16 -12.29 18.76
C PRO A 180 -10.57 -13.65 19.14
N GLN A 181 -11.40 -14.63 19.51
CA GLN A 181 -10.93 -15.97 19.93
C GLN A 181 -10.63 -16.89 18.74
N LEU A 182 -11.18 -16.56 17.57
CA LEU A 182 -11.17 -17.40 16.38
C LEU A 182 -9.95 -17.16 15.50
N ARG A 183 -9.46 -15.91 15.47
CA ARG A 183 -8.31 -15.50 14.65
C ARG A 183 -7.05 -16.34 14.93
N PRO A 184 -6.62 -16.58 16.19
CA PRO A 184 -5.40 -17.35 16.44
C PRO A 184 -5.50 -18.82 15.97
N LEU A 185 -6.68 -19.44 16.10
CA LEU A 185 -6.91 -20.82 15.69
C LEU A 185 -6.92 -20.96 14.17
N ALA A 186 -7.64 -20.08 13.46
CA ALA A 186 -7.65 -20.05 12.01
C ALA A 186 -6.24 -19.84 11.45
N ARG A 187 -5.47 -18.91 12.01
CA ARG A 187 -4.08 -18.65 11.65
C ARG A 187 -3.20 -19.89 11.81
N ALA A 188 -3.27 -20.58 12.95
CA ALA A 188 -2.48 -21.79 13.18
C ALA A 188 -2.77 -22.90 12.15
N VAL A 189 -4.04 -23.09 11.77
CA VAL A 189 -4.43 -24.06 10.73
C VAL A 189 -3.88 -23.67 9.37
N VAL A 190 -4.02 -22.39 8.98
CA VAL A 190 -3.52 -21.89 7.70
C VAL A 190 -2.00 -22.00 7.61
N ASP A 191 -1.27 -21.61 8.66
CA ASP A 191 0.19 -21.70 8.71
C ASP A 191 0.67 -23.16 8.56
N ALA A 192 0.01 -24.10 9.24
CA ALA A 192 0.35 -25.53 9.15
C ALA A 192 0.06 -26.09 7.75
N GLU A 193 -1.11 -25.81 7.18
CA GLU A 193 -1.49 -26.32 5.85
C GLU A 193 -0.62 -25.72 4.73
N LEU A 194 -0.28 -24.42 4.83
CA LEU A 194 0.62 -23.78 3.88
C LEU A 194 2.01 -24.40 3.96
N SER A 195 2.55 -24.60 5.16
CA SER A 195 3.85 -25.25 5.36
C SER A 195 3.88 -26.65 4.75
N MET A 196 2.87 -27.48 5.05
CA MET A 196 2.75 -28.83 4.47
C MET A 196 2.58 -28.80 2.94
N ALA A 197 1.84 -27.83 2.40
CA ALA A 197 1.66 -27.69 0.97
C ALA A 197 2.96 -27.32 0.24
N LEU A 198 3.75 -26.41 0.81
CA LEU A 198 5.07 -26.04 0.31
C LEU A 198 6.01 -27.25 0.29
N ASP A 199 6.10 -27.98 1.40
CA ASP A 199 6.89 -29.21 1.51
C ASP A 199 6.55 -30.23 0.41
N ARG A 200 5.25 -30.45 0.17
CA ARG A 200 4.78 -31.36 -0.89
C ARG A 200 5.17 -30.91 -2.28
N ARG A 201 5.23 -29.60 -2.55
CA ARG A 201 5.59 -29.06 -3.88
C ARG A 201 7.09 -29.08 -4.10
N LEU A 202 7.88 -28.61 -3.12
CA LEU A 202 9.34 -28.61 -3.20
C LEU A 202 9.92 -30.02 -3.40
N ARG A 203 9.33 -31.05 -2.76
CA ARG A 203 9.75 -32.44 -2.96
C ARG A 203 9.39 -33.00 -4.34
N ARG A 204 8.35 -32.49 -5.00
CA ARG A 204 7.98 -32.90 -6.37
C ARG A 204 8.90 -32.30 -7.42
N ASP A 205 9.41 -31.10 -7.18
CA ASP A 205 10.29 -30.39 -8.10
C ASP A 205 11.78 -30.79 -7.95
N ALA A 206 12.13 -31.45 -6.85
CA ALA A 206 13.43 -32.10 -6.68
C ALA A 206 13.56 -33.32 -7.61
N LYS A 207 14.36 -33.20 -8.67
CA LYS A 207 14.70 -34.30 -9.60
C LYS A 207 15.22 -35.52 -8.81
N PRO A 208 14.76 -36.75 -9.08
CA PRO A 208 15.31 -37.93 -8.40
C PRO A 208 16.81 -38.07 -8.68
N PRO A 209 17.62 -38.56 -7.72
CA PRO A 209 19.05 -38.73 -7.90
C PRO A 209 19.33 -39.62 -9.11
N GLN A 210 20.21 -39.16 -9.99
CA GLN A 210 20.64 -39.92 -11.16
C GLN A 210 21.41 -41.16 -10.66
N PRO A 211 21.09 -42.37 -11.13
CA PRO A 211 21.77 -43.57 -10.67
C PRO A 211 23.27 -43.51 -11.03
N PRO A 212 24.15 -44.09 -10.20
CA PRO A 212 25.59 -44.10 -10.49
C PRO A 212 25.87 -44.85 -11.79
N ALA A 213 26.82 -44.31 -12.56
CA ALA A 213 27.30 -44.85 -13.84
C ALA A 213 28.12 -46.14 -13.65
#